data_AF-A0A3S1AS67-F1
#
_entry.id   AF-A0A3S1AS67-F1
#
_cell.length_a   1.000
_cell.length_b   1.000
_cell.length_c   1.000
_cell.angle_alpha   90.00
_cell.angle_beta   90.00
_cell.angle_gamma   90.00
#
_symmetry.space_group_name_H-M   'P 1'
#
loop_
_entity.id
_entity.type
_entity.pdbx_description
1 polymer ?
#
loop_
_entity_poly.entity_id
_entity_poly.type
_entity_poly.pdbx_seq_one_letter_code
_entity_poly.pdbx_strand_id
1 'polypeptide(L)'
;MSLFLGQRNRHGLTERQIEYCIEAWQVLCGDEDRILITDEARINGSKTRFVENKNVVYLGADAYPGNNSSANSRMSVLSCLAHELSHMKRFERGYKRPLDMPDILIDEAETSLDASFQIVLSPKDREDLIEDARDRLTEWLANKSD
;
A
#
# COMPACT_ATOMS: atom_id res chain seq x y z
N MET A 1 -0.09 -23.31 -5.77
CA MET A 1 0.85 -22.93 -4.69
C MET A 1 0.73 -21.43 -4.56
N SER A 2 -0.07 -20.91 -3.62
CA SER A 2 -0.26 -19.45 -3.47
C SER A 2 1.10 -18.84 -3.13
N LEU A 3 1.58 -17.95 -4.00
CA LEU A 3 2.74 -17.11 -3.71
C LEU A 3 2.31 -16.26 -2.51
N PHE A 4 2.82 -16.60 -1.33
CA PHE A 4 2.62 -15.79 -0.14
C PHE A 4 3.07 -14.35 -0.46
N LEU A 5 2.11 -13.46 -0.70
CA LEU A 5 2.33 -12.02 -0.68
C LEU A 5 3.05 -11.71 0.64
N GLY A 6 4.33 -11.37 0.55
CA GLY A 6 5.18 -11.46 1.72
C GLY A 6 4.76 -10.45 2.78
N GLN A 7 4.98 -10.83 4.03
CA GLN A 7 4.46 -10.11 5.19
C GLN A 7 5.35 -8.92 5.51
N ARG A 8 4.73 -7.73 5.57
CA ARG A 8 5.32 -6.48 6.06
C ARG A 8 5.48 -6.50 7.58
N ASN A 9 5.98 -5.41 8.19
CA ASN A 9 6.18 -5.32 9.63
C ASN A 9 4.89 -5.66 10.42
N ARG A 10 5.05 -6.35 11.55
CA ARG A 10 3.93 -6.73 12.43
C ARG A 10 4.01 -6.12 13.82
N HIS A 11 5.11 -5.47 14.15
CA HIS A 11 5.29 -4.85 15.46
C HIS A 11 4.74 -3.43 15.43
N GLY A 12 3.94 -3.07 16.44
CA GLY A 12 3.40 -1.72 16.58
C GLY A 12 4.49 -0.65 16.46
N LEU A 13 4.15 0.44 15.78
CA LEU A 13 5.09 1.53 15.51
C LEU A 13 5.39 2.32 16.80
N THR A 14 6.64 2.75 16.92
CA THR A 14 7.07 3.74 17.92
C THR A 14 6.57 5.14 17.56
N GLU A 15 6.54 6.08 18.53
CA GLU A 15 6.16 7.50 18.24
C GLU A 15 6.96 8.07 17.07
N ARG A 16 8.28 7.90 17.09
CA ARG A 16 9.18 8.39 16.03
C ARG A 16 8.86 7.81 14.65
N GLN A 17 8.42 6.56 14.59
CA GLN A 17 8.01 5.93 13.34
C GLN A 17 6.68 6.49 12.85
N ILE A 18 5.74 6.77 13.75
CA ILE A 18 4.46 7.40 13.41
C ILE A 18 4.69 8.84 12.90
N GLU A 19 5.53 9.62 13.58
CA GLU A 19 5.93 10.96 13.13
C GLU A 19 6.49 10.93 11.71
N TYR A 20 7.40 10.00 11.43
CA TYR A 20 7.94 9.82 10.09
C TYR A 20 6.87 9.44 9.05
N CYS A 21 5.90 8.58 9.40
CA CYS A 21 4.78 8.26 8.51
C CYS A 21 3.90 9.49 8.21
N ILE A 22 3.67 10.35 9.21
CA ILE A 22 2.90 11.60 9.03
C ILE A 22 3.64 12.55 8.09
N GLU A 23 4.94 12.75 8.29
CA GLU A 23 5.77 13.57 7.39
C GLU A 23 5.79 13.01 5.96
N ALA A 24 5.97 11.69 5.82
CA ALA A 24 5.94 11.01 4.52
C ALA A 24 4.59 11.17 3.81
N TRP A 25 3.48 11.11 4.56
CA TRP A 25 2.15 11.35 4.02
C TRP A 25 1.94 12.78 3.52
N GLN A 26 2.41 13.77 4.28
CA GLN A 26 2.37 15.17 3.86
C GLN A 26 3.19 15.40 2.58
N VAL A 27 4.37 14.79 2.48
CA VAL A 27 5.19 14.84 1.26
C VAL A 27 4.45 14.25 0.05
N LEU A 28 3.70 13.17 0.23
CA LEU A 28 2.93 12.53 -0.84
C LEU A 28 1.69 13.33 -1.26
N CYS A 29 1.01 13.96 -0.31
CA CYS A 29 -0.23 14.70 -0.57
C CYS A 29 0.00 16.13 -1.05
N GLY A 30 1.17 16.72 -0.77
CA GLY A 30 1.45 18.11 -1.08
C GLY A 30 0.46 19.03 -0.34
N ASP A 31 -0.19 19.93 -1.09
CA ASP A 31 -1.16 20.89 -0.55
C ASP A 31 -2.58 20.29 -0.37
N GLU A 32 -2.79 19.02 -0.75
CA GLU A 32 -4.09 18.37 -0.63
C GLU A 32 -4.35 17.91 0.81
N ASP A 33 -5.48 18.35 1.38
CA ASP A 33 -5.90 17.99 2.73
C ASP A 33 -6.45 16.56 2.77
N ARG A 34 -5.55 15.57 2.82
CA ARG A 34 -5.87 14.14 2.90
C ARG A 34 -5.55 13.60 4.29
N ILE A 35 -6.52 12.90 4.88
CA ILE A 35 -6.44 12.45 6.27
C ILE A 35 -5.71 11.10 6.39
N LEU A 36 -4.68 11.07 7.25
CA LEU A 36 -4.05 9.86 7.76
C LEU A 36 -4.41 9.67 9.24
N ILE A 37 -5.16 8.61 9.55
CA ILE A 37 -5.57 8.27 10.92
C ILE A 37 -4.55 7.32 11.55
N THR A 38 -4.01 7.67 12.73
CA THR A 38 -2.89 6.94 13.35
C THR A 38 -3.29 6.05 14.53
N ASP A 39 -4.57 5.97 14.87
CA ASP A 39 -5.12 5.26 16.03
C ASP A 39 -4.67 3.79 16.13
N GLU A 40 -4.45 3.14 14.99
CA GLU A 40 -4.11 1.72 14.91
C GLU A 40 -2.60 1.45 14.79
N ALA A 41 -1.77 2.48 14.61
CA ALA A 41 -0.36 2.33 14.26
C ALA A 41 0.47 1.62 15.34
N ARG A 42 0.04 1.70 16.60
CA ARG A 42 0.68 1.05 17.75
C ARG A 42 0.27 -0.42 17.94
N ILE A 43 -0.76 -0.87 17.23
CA ILE A 43 -1.33 -2.20 17.42
C ILE A 43 -0.50 -3.21 16.61
N ASN A 44 -0.06 -4.30 17.25
CA ASN A 44 0.64 -5.37 16.55
C ASN A 44 -0.24 -5.97 15.45
N GLY A 45 0.31 -6.10 14.25
CA GLY A 45 -0.37 -6.66 13.07
C GLY A 45 -1.46 -5.78 12.47
N SER A 46 -1.59 -4.50 12.86
CA SER A 46 -2.51 -3.58 12.20
C SER A 46 -2.09 -3.28 10.77
N LYS A 47 -3.09 -3.01 9.92
CA LYS A 47 -2.91 -2.83 8.48
C LYS A 47 -3.12 -1.39 8.06
N THR A 48 -2.17 -0.88 7.29
CA THR A 48 -2.24 0.38 6.56
C THR A 48 -3.20 0.15 5.41
N ARG A 49 -4.24 0.96 5.33
CA ARG A 49 -5.31 0.74 4.35
C ARG A 49 -6.10 2.01 4.10
N PHE A 50 -6.47 2.21 2.85
CA PHE A 50 -7.54 3.10 2.45
C PHE A 50 -8.92 2.52 2.81
N VAL A 51 -9.82 3.36 3.30
CA VAL A 51 -11.19 3.02 3.68
C VAL A 51 -12.17 3.92 2.92
N GLU A 52 -12.77 3.36 1.86
CA GLU A 52 -13.62 4.08 0.89
C GLU A 52 -14.77 4.85 1.55
N ASN A 53 -15.52 4.23 2.47
CA ASN A 53 -16.72 4.86 3.05
C ASN A 53 -16.44 6.06 3.96
N LYS A 54 -15.18 6.25 4.38
CA LYS A 54 -14.72 7.40 5.16
C LYS A 54 -13.82 8.32 4.35
N ASN A 55 -13.35 7.88 3.19
CA ASN A 55 -12.33 8.53 2.37
C ASN A 55 -11.07 8.90 3.17
N VAL A 56 -10.54 7.95 3.96
CA VAL A 56 -9.35 8.14 4.80
C VAL A 56 -8.40 6.96 4.68
N VAL A 57 -7.12 7.18 4.97
CA VAL A 57 -6.15 6.10 5.18
C VAL A 57 -5.96 5.90 6.67
N TYR A 58 -6.06 4.66 7.13
CA TYR A 58 -5.61 4.25 8.46
C TYR A 58 -4.15 3.81 8.36
N LEU A 59 -3.31 4.30 9.26
CA LEU A 59 -1.92 3.88 9.41
C LEU A 59 -1.85 2.61 10.28
N GLY A 60 -1.22 1.56 9.75
CA GLY A 60 -0.95 0.32 10.47
C GLY A 60 0.53 0.11 10.76
N ALA A 61 0.83 -0.90 11.59
CA ALA A 61 2.18 -1.38 11.85
C ALA A 61 2.90 -1.81 10.57
N ASP A 62 2.14 -2.36 9.62
CA ASP A 62 2.66 -2.80 8.33
C ASP A 62 3.05 -1.66 7.39
N ALA A 63 2.92 -0.38 7.76
CA ALA A 63 3.50 0.72 6.98
C ALA A 63 5.02 0.57 6.82
N TYR A 64 5.69 -0.09 7.78
CA TYR A 64 7.11 -0.40 7.71
C TYR A 64 7.41 -1.71 6.96
N PRO A 65 8.56 -1.79 6.26
CA PRO A 65 9.01 -3.02 5.61
C PRO A 65 9.08 -4.21 6.57
N GLY A 66 8.84 -5.41 6.04
CA GLY A 66 9.08 -6.67 6.72
C GLY A 66 10.46 -7.25 6.45
N ASN A 67 10.76 -8.41 7.03
CA ASN A 67 12.07 -9.07 6.93
C ASN A 67 12.21 -10.05 5.76
N ASN A 68 11.22 -10.17 4.88
CA ASN A 68 11.29 -11.11 3.75
C ASN A 68 11.62 -10.42 2.43
N SER A 69 11.92 -11.23 1.41
CA SER A 69 12.40 -10.79 0.12
C SER A 69 11.31 -10.51 -0.91
N SER A 70 10.02 -10.56 -0.58
CA SER A 70 8.96 -10.20 -1.54
C SER A 70 8.94 -8.70 -1.82
N ALA A 71 8.44 -8.30 -2.99
CA ALA A 71 8.28 -6.89 -3.34
C ALA A 71 7.42 -6.14 -2.29
N ASN A 72 6.25 -6.68 -1.96
CA ASN A 72 5.37 -6.15 -0.91
C ASN A 72 6.09 -5.94 0.43
N SER A 73 6.92 -6.89 0.88
CA SER A 73 7.62 -6.76 2.16
C SER A 73 8.73 -5.73 2.14
N ARG A 74 9.36 -5.49 0.99
CA ARG A 74 10.49 -4.56 0.86
C ARG A 74 10.05 -3.11 0.71
N MET A 75 8.82 -2.85 0.26
CA MET A 75 8.33 -1.49 0.04
C MET A 75 8.58 -0.60 1.26
N SER A 76 9.20 0.55 1.02
CA SER A 76 9.41 1.57 2.04
C SER A 76 8.09 2.13 2.58
N VAL A 77 8.17 2.93 3.64
CA VAL A 77 7.01 3.68 4.15
C VAL A 77 6.41 4.57 3.05
N LEU A 78 7.26 5.26 2.27
CA LEU A 78 6.81 6.11 1.17
C LEU A 78 6.08 5.31 0.10
N SER A 79 6.61 4.16 -0.34
CA SER A 79 5.93 3.30 -1.32
C SER A 79 4.59 2.76 -0.80
N CYS A 80 4.56 2.31 0.45
CA CYS A 80 3.33 1.78 1.06
C CYS A 80 2.25 2.86 1.17
N LEU A 81 2.61 4.07 1.62
CA LEU A 81 1.67 5.18 1.69
C LEU A 81 1.26 5.69 0.30
N ALA A 82 2.17 5.68 -0.69
CA ALA A 82 1.86 6.02 -2.07
C ALA A 82 0.84 5.04 -2.69
N HIS A 83 0.94 3.75 -2.34
CA HIS A 83 -0.04 2.73 -2.72
C HIS A 83 -1.43 3.08 -2.19
N GLU A 84 -1.56 3.34 -0.89
CA GLU A 84 -2.86 3.71 -0.29
C GLU A 84 -3.41 5.04 -0.81
N LEU A 85 -2.54 6.02 -1.07
CA LEU A 85 -2.95 7.26 -1.72
C LEU A 85 -3.50 7.00 -3.13
N SER A 86 -2.94 6.03 -3.86
CA SER A 86 -3.39 5.69 -5.21
C SER A 86 -4.76 5.00 -5.18
N HIS A 87 -5.06 4.19 -4.17
CA HIS A 87 -6.43 3.71 -3.94
C HIS A 87 -7.41 4.89 -3.75
N MET A 88 -7.05 5.87 -2.92
CA MET A 88 -7.88 7.06 -2.68
C MET A 88 -8.11 7.86 -3.97
N LYS A 89 -7.05 8.14 -4.74
CA LYS A 89 -7.13 8.87 -6.02
C LYS A 89 -7.98 8.13 -7.06
N ARG A 90 -7.90 6.80 -7.10
CA ARG A 90 -8.77 5.97 -7.98
C ARG A 90 -10.22 6.07 -7.54
N PHE A 91 -10.50 6.03 -6.24
CA PHE A 91 -11.85 6.21 -5.71
C PHE A 91 -12.46 7.58 -6.05
N GLU A 92 -11.67 8.65 -5.94
CA GLU A 92 -12.09 10.02 -6.34
C GLU A 92 -12.46 10.13 -7.83
N ARG A 93 -11.82 9.33 -8.69
CA ARG A 93 -12.13 9.22 -10.12
C ARG A 93 -13.36 8.33 -10.41
N GLY A 94 -13.99 7.77 -9.38
CA GLY A 94 -15.19 6.94 -9.48
C GLY A 94 -14.94 5.45 -9.65
N TYR A 95 -13.69 4.98 -9.54
CA TYR A 95 -13.38 3.55 -9.54
C TYR A 95 -13.69 2.94 -8.17
N LYS A 96 -14.48 1.87 -8.15
CA LYS A 96 -14.76 1.10 -6.94
C LYS A 96 -13.89 -0.13 -6.89
N ARG A 97 -13.30 -0.42 -5.73
CA ARG A 97 -12.45 -1.59 -5.55
C ARG A 97 -13.26 -2.90 -5.60
N PRO A 98 -12.88 -3.88 -6.44
CA PRO A 98 -13.37 -5.25 -6.30
C PRO A 98 -12.86 -5.86 -4.99
N LEU A 99 -13.75 -6.56 -4.27
CA LEU A 99 -13.42 -7.17 -2.98
C LEU A 99 -13.18 -8.68 -3.07
N ASP A 100 -13.55 -9.28 -4.21
CA ASP A 100 -13.49 -10.72 -4.42
C ASP A 100 -12.25 -11.13 -5.23
N MET A 101 -11.74 -12.32 -4.95
CA MET A 101 -10.72 -12.96 -5.77
C MET A 101 -11.33 -13.48 -7.08
N PRO A 102 -10.58 -13.46 -8.20
CA PRO A 102 -9.21 -12.95 -8.30
C PRO A 102 -9.15 -11.43 -8.52
N ASP A 103 -10.24 -10.75 -8.85
CA ASP A 103 -10.24 -9.38 -9.37
C ASP A 103 -9.66 -8.32 -8.43
N ILE A 104 -9.69 -8.54 -7.11
CA ILE A 104 -8.93 -7.71 -6.15
C ILE A 104 -7.44 -7.63 -6.50
N LEU A 105 -6.84 -8.65 -7.11
CA LEU A 105 -5.44 -8.63 -7.53
C LEU A 105 -5.18 -7.67 -8.69
N ILE A 106 -6.12 -7.49 -9.62
CA ILE A 106 -6.00 -6.49 -10.68
C ILE A 106 -6.02 -5.09 -10.07
N ASP A 107 -6.93 -4.85 -9.13
CA ASP A 107 -7.05 -3.57 -8.45
C ASP A 107 -5.76 -3.19 -7.70
N GLU A 108 -5.21 -4.15 -6.95
CA GLU A 108 -3.94 -3.97 -6.24
C GLU A 108 -2.78 -3.73 -7.20
N ALA A 109 -2.72 -4.46 -8.32
CA ALA A 109 -1.68 -4.27 -9.33
C ALA A 109 -1.75 -2.89 -9.99
N GLU A 110 -2.95 -2.45 -10.40
CA GLU A 110 -3.16 -1.12 -10.98
C GLU A 110 -2.79 -0.03 -9.97
N THR A 111 -3.15 -0.22 -8.71
CA THR A 111 -2.81 0.71 -7.63
C THR A 111 -1.30 0.84 -7.44
N SER A 112 -0.57 -0.28 -7.41
CA SER A 112 0.89 -0.25 -7.31
C SER A 112 1.54 0.41 -8.54
N LEU A 113 1.00 0.18 -9.74
CA LEU A 113 1.46 0.85 -10.95
C LEU A 113 1.23 2.36 -10.90
N ASP A 114 0.03 2.82 -10.52
CA ASP A 114 -0.27 4.26 -10.37
C ASP A 114 0.63 4.91 -9.31
N ALA A 115 0.82 4.23 -8.17
CA ALA A 115 1.72 4.67 -7.12
C ALA A 115 3.17 4.83 -7.59
N SER A 116 3.65 3.97 -8.51
CA SER A 116 5.03 4.02 -9.01
C SER A 116 5.36 5.30 -9.79
N PHE A 117 4.35 6.04 -10.22
CA PHE A 117 4.52 7.34 -10.88
C PHE A 117 4.65 8.52 -9.90
N GLN A 118 4.51 8.31 -8.58
CA GLN A 118 4.71 9.39 -7.62
C GLN A 118 6.14 9.93 -7.68
N ILE A 119 6.27 11.25 -7.90
CA ILE A 119 7.55 11.90 -8.21
C ILE A 119 8.57 11.79 -7.07
N VAL A 120 8.08 11.75 -5.83
CA VAL A 120 8.90 11.69 -4.60
C VAL A 120 9.54 10.33 -4.36
N LEU A 121 9.11 9.29 -5.09
CA LEU A 121 9.64 7.94 -4.92
C LEU A 121 11.01 7.77 -5.58
N SER A 122 11.90 7.08 -4.89
CA SER A 122 13.21 6.70 -5.41
C SER A 122 13.10 5.62 -6.51
N PRO A 123 14.15 5.39 -7.32
CA PRO A 123 14.14 4.30 -8.29
C PRO A 123 13.85 2.93 -7.69
N LYS A 124 14.35 2.65 -6.48
CA LYS A 124 14.13 1.38 -5.78
C LYS A 124 12.67 1.21 -5.34
N ASP A 125 12.05 2.29 -4.85
CA ASP A 125 10.65 2.32 -4.45
C ASP A 125 9.73 1.99 -5.63
N ARG A 126 10.02 2.60 -6.79
CA ARG A 126 9.27 2.36 -8.03
C ARG A 126 9.43 0.92 -8.51
N GLU A 127 10.65 0.39 -8.44
CA GLU A 127 10.91 -1.01 -8.77
C GLU A 127 10.10 -1.95 -7.86
N ASP A 128 10.08 -1.75 -6.54
CA ASP A 128 9.31 -2.60 -5.63
C ASP A 128 7.79 -2.54 -5.91
N LEU A 129 7.26 -1.37 -6.28
CA LEU A 129 5.85 -1.24 -6.69
C LEU A 129 5.55 -1.94 -8.02
N ILE A 130 6.45 -1.84 -9.00
CA ILE A 130 6.31 -2.55 -10.29
C ILE A 130 6.39 -4.07 -10.09
N GLU A 131 7.30 -4.53 -9.23
CA GLU A 131 7.40 -5.94 -8.90
C GLU A 131 6.17 -6.45 -8.14
N ASP A 132 5.60 -5.67 -7.22
CA ASP A 132 4.35 -6.05 -6.56
C ASP A 132 3.22 -6.18 -7.58
N ALA A 133 3.06 -5.20 -8.48
CA ALA A 133 2.07 -5.27 -9.55
C ALA A 133 2.26 -6.52 -10.43
N ARG A 134 3.49 -6.84 -10.82
CA ARG A 134 3.82 -8.07 -11.57
C ARG A 134 3.40 -9.32 -10.80
N ASP A 135 3.72 -9.38 -9.51
CA ASP A 135 3.45 -10.55 -8.68
C ASP A 135 1.93 -10.76 -8.51
N ARG A 136 1.15 -9.67 -8.32
CA ARG A 136 -0.33 -9.70 -8.28
C ARG A 136 -0.94 -10.17 -9.60
N LEU A 137 -0.47 -9.67 -10.74
CA LEU A 137 -0.96 -10.09 -12.06
C LEU A 137 -0.61 -11.55 -12.37
N THR A 138 0.57 -12.00 -11.93
CA THR A 138 0.96 -13.41 -12.03
C THR A 138 0.02 -14.29 -11.21
N GLU A 139 -0.30 -13.88 -9.99
CA GLU A 139 -1.25 -14.59 -9.14
C GLU A 139 -2.67 -14.57 -9.73
N TRP A 140 -3.10 -13.45 -10.33
CA TRP A 140 -4.40 -13.36 -10.99
C TRP A 140 -4.52 -14.38 -12.14
N LEU A 141 -3.50 -14.45 -13.00
CA LEU A 141 -3.46 -15.41 -14.12
C LEU A 141 -3.47 -16.87 -13.63
N ALA A 142 -2.77 -17.17 -12.53
CA ALA A 142 -2.77 -18.49 -11.92
C ALA A 142 -4.15 -18.88 -11.37
N ASN A 143 -4.91 -17.93 -10.84
CA ASN A 143 -6.29 -18.15 -10.33
C ASN A 143 -7.35 -18.16 -11.44
N LYS A 144 -7.00 -17.72 -12.66
CA LYS A 144 -7.88 -17.77 -13.85
C LYS A 144 -7.84 -19.10 -14.61
N SER A 145 -6.84 -19.94 -14.30
CA SER A 145 -6.61 -21.20 -14.99
C SER A 145 -7.53 -22.30 -14.44
N ASP A 146 -8.81 -22.21 -14.80
CA ASP A 146 -9.80 -23.31 -14.77
C ASP A 146 -10.12 -23.75 -16.21
#